data_AF-A0A3M7R4J5-F1
#
_entry.id   AF-A0A3M7R4J5-F1
#
_cell.length_a   1.000
_cell.length_b   1.000
_cell.length_c   1.000
_cell.angle_alpha   90.00
_cell.angle_beta   90.00
_cell.angle_gamma   90.00
#
_symmetry.space_group_name_H-M   'P 1'
#
loop_
_entity.id
_entity.type
_entity.pdbx_description
1 polymer ?
#
loop_
_entity_poly.entity_id
_entity_poly.type
_entity_poly.pdbx_seq_one_letter_code
_entity_poly.pdbx_strand_id
1 'polypeptide(L)'
;MTFLYVKVSYVIFFCKSITLFINKDILPNGEYETTCEFLQRILDLMLVYIQKANDRTEKILKFQYPDDLKNSLDLEIKSEPLSLKKLIEDCQMVMDNAVKTGHPRFFNQLSQGLDIVSLAGEWITATTNTNMFTYEIAPVYNLIEMAVLDKMRTFIGWEEPCDGLFNPGGSISNLYAVQRNLMDCMKHQKLLLLNSRFLHFSIKQIDN
;
A
#
# COMPACT_ATOMS: atom_id res chain seq x y z
N MET A 1 5.26 16.59 5.43
CA MET A 1 4.15 16.30 4.49
C MET A 1 4.15 14.80 4.30
N THR A 2 3.44 14.08 5.17
CA THR A 2 3.37 12.61 5.16
C THR A 2 2.50 12.20 3.98
N PHE A 3 3.08 11.53 2.99
CA PHE A 3 2.34 11.04 1.83
C PHE A 3 1.40 9.93 2.28
N LEU A 4 0.10 10.23 2.42
CA LEU A 4 -0.95 9.25 2.67
C LEU A 4 -1.20 8.48 1.36
N TYR A 5 -0.47 7.38 1.17
CA TYR A 5 -0.70 6.47 0.05
C TYR A 5 -1.92 5.60 0.37
N VAL A 6 -3.02 5.80 -0.34
CA VAL A 6 -4.15 4.86 -0.36
C VAL A 6 -3.72 3.65 -1.20
N LYS A 7 -3.83 2.47 -0.60
CA LYS A 7 -3.23 1.19 -0.99
C LYS A 7 -3.36 0.80 -2.47
N VAL A 8 -2.22 0.37 -3.05
CA VAL A 8 -2.18 -0.87 -3.84
C VAL A 8 -1.70 -1.94 -2.86
N SER A 9 -2.63 -2.72 -2.30
CA SER A 9 -2.26 -3.89 -1.50
C SER A 9 -1.43 -4.81 -2.39
N TYR A 10 -0.15 -4.99 -2.10
CA TYR A 10 0.67 -5.97 -2.80
C TYR A 10 0.14 -7.37 -2.50
N VAL A 11 -0.63 -7.88 -3.47
CA VAL A 11 -1.15 -9.24 -3.61
C VAL A 11 0.05 -10.19 -3.85
N ILE A 12 0.92 -10.37 -2.86
CA ILE A 12 2.01 -11.38 -2.95
C ILE A 12 1.81 -12.49 -1.92
N PHE A 13 1.19 -12.20 -0.76
CA PHE A 13 0.71 -13.25 0.14
C PHE A 13 -0.47 -14.06 -0.44
N PHE A 14 -1.14 -13.52 -1.47
CA PHE A 14 -2.40 -14.07 -1.97
C PHE A 14 -2.23 -15.37 -2.77
N CYS A 15 -1.06 -15.63 -3.34
CA CYS A 15 -0.86 -16.84 -4.15
C CYS A 15 -0.85 -18.13 -3.31
N LYS A 16 -0.25 -18.13 -2.11
CA LYS A 16 -0.45 -19.22 -1.13
C LYS A 16 -1.78 -19.11 -0.36
N SER A 17 -2.50 -17.99 -0.48
CA SER A 17 -3.83 -17.80 0.13
C SER A 17 -5.00 -18.30 -0.73
N ILE A 18 -4.78 -18.72 -1.98
CA ILE A 18 -5.80 -19.53 -2.66
C ILE A 18 -6.16 -20.76 -1.80
N THR A 19 -5.17 -21.28 -1.07
CA THR A 19 -5.36 -22.36 -0.11
C THR A 19 -5.96 -21.91 1.23
N LEU A 20 -6.01 -20.61 1.54
CA LEU A 20 -6.73 -20.08 2.72
C LEU A 20 -8.25 -20.17 2.56
N PHE A 21 -8.77 -20.06 1.33
CA PHE A 21 -10.18 -20.39 1.06
C PHE A 21 -10.52 -21.87 1.32
N ILE A 22 -9.49 -22.73 1.35
CA ILE A 22 -9.60 -24.17 1.64
C ILE A 22 -9.25 -24.46 3.11
N ASN A 23 -8.54 -23.57 3.80
CA ASN A 23 -8.15 -23.77 5.18
C ASN A 23 -9.41 -23.73 6.07
N LYS A 24 -9.61 -24.80 6.84
CA LYS A 24 -10.79 -25.01 7.69
C LYS A 24 -10.57 -24.61 9.14
N ASP A 25 -9.37 -24.14 9.49
CA ASP A 25 -8.96 -23.90 10.87
C ASP A 25 -9.32 -22.48 11.35
N ILE A 26 -9.43 -21.51 10.42
CA ILE A 26 -9.73 -20.11 10.71
C ILE A 26 -10.97 -19.60 9.98
N LEU A 27 -11.50 -18.46 10.41
CA LEU A 27 -12.66 -17.83 9.78
C LEU A 27 -12.44 -17.59 8.27
N PRO A 28 -13.48 -17.76 7.44
CA PRO A 28 -14.89 -17.96 7.82
C PRO A 28 -15.30 -19.41 8.11
N ASN A 29 -14.43 -20.39 7.88
CA ASN A 29 -14.79 -21.82 7.92
C ASN A 29 -14.43 -22.51 9.25
N GLY A 30 -13.52 -21.92 10.04
CA GLY A 30 -13.02 -22.47 11.29
C GLY A 30 -13.45 -21.68 12.52
N GLU A 31 -12.66 -21.80 13.59
CA GLU A 31 -13.01 -21.29 14.91
C GLU A 31 -12.46 -19.87 15.15
N TYR A 32 -13.21 -19.08 15.92
CA TYR A 32 -12.81 -17.72 16.26
C TYR A 32 -11.54 -17.69 17.14
N GLU A 33 -11.43 -18.61 18.10
CA GLU A 33 -10.28 -18.68 19.01
C GLU A 33 -8.97 -18.96 18.25
N THR A 34 -8.97 -19.96 17.36
CA THR A 34 -7.84 -20.26 16.46
C THR A 34 -7.50 -19.07 15.55
N THR A 35 -8.52 -18.36 15.06
CA THR A 35 -8.32 -17.15 14.26
C THR A 35 -7.63 -16.05 15.08
N CYS A 36 -8.05 -15.85 16.33
CA CYS A 36 -7.44 -14.89 17.24
C CYS A 36 -5.99 -15.26 17.57
N GLU A 37 -5.70 -16.52 17.87
CA GLU A 37 -4.34 -16.99 18.15
C GLU A 37 -3.42 -16.75 16.95
N PHE A 38 -3.89 -17.12 15.75
CA PHE A 38 -3.14 -16.90 14.51
C PHE A 38 -2.84 -15.42 14.29
N LEU A 39 -3.85 -14.54 14.39
CA LEU A 39 -3.69 -13.10 14.20
C LEU A 39 -2.79 -12.48 15.27
N GLN A 40 -2.92 -12.89 16.53
CA GLN A 40 -2.05 -12.43 17.62
C GLN A 40 -0.60 -12.80 17.34
N ARG A 41 -0.35 -14.02 16.86
CA ARG A 41 1.00 -14.46 16.52
C ARG A 41 1.60 -13.62 15.39
N ILE A 42 0.82 -13.28 14.36
CA ILE A 42 1.25 -12.39 13.29
C ILE A 42 1.56 -10.99 13.83
N LEU A 43 0.70 -10.45 14.71
CA LEU A 43 0.90 -9.16 15.35
C LEU A 43 2.21 -9.11 16.15
N ASP A 44 2.51 -10.15 16.93
CA ASP A 44 3.76 -10.25 17.68
C ASP A 44 4.99 -10.14 16.76
N LEU A 45 4.96 -10.82 15.60
CA LEU A 45 6.04 -10.74 14.62
C LEU A 45 6.18 -9.32 14.04
N MET A 46 5.05 -8.67 13.73
CA MET A 46 5.05 -7.29 13.24
C MET A 46 5.62 -6.32 14.27
N LEU A 47 5.28 -6.47 15.55
CA LEU A 47 5.83 -5.64 16.63
C LEU A 47 7.35 -5.78 16.76
N VAL A 48 7.87 -7.02 16.64
CA VAL A 48 9.32 -7.27 16.61
C VAL A 48 9.96 -6.58 15.39
N TYR A 49 9.34 -6.66 14.22
CA TYR A 49 9.84 -5.98 13.02
C TYR A 49 9.86 -4.45 13.20
N ILE A 50 8.80 -3.85 13.76
CA ILE A 50 8.72 -2.40 14.04
C ILE A 50 9.86 -1.95 14.96
N GLN A 51 10.14 -2.74 16.01
CA GLN A 51 11.25 -2.47 16.92
C GLN A 51 12.59 -2.49 16.18
N LYS A 52 12.86 -3.55 15.42
CA LYS A 52 14.10 -3.70 14.62
C LYS A 52 14.24 -2.63 13.55
N ALA A 53 13.13 -2.22 12.93
CA ALA A 53 13.13 -1.14 11.93
C ALA A 53 13.59 0.19 12.53
N ASN A 54 13.37 0.44 13.82
CA ASN A 54 13.80 1.68 14.48
C ASN A 54 15.19 1.57 15.16
N ASP A 55 15.78 0.38 15.24
CA ASP A 55 17.09 0.17 15.83
C ASP A 55 18.21 0.51 14.84
N ARG A 56 19.09 1.45 15.20
CA ARG A 56 20.22 1.91 14.37
C ARG A 56 21.37 0.89 14.27
N THR A 57 21.37 -0.12 15.12
CA THR A 57 22.35 -1.23 15.10
C THR A 57 21.95 -2.34 14.13
N GLU A 58 20.68 -2.40 13.76
CA GLU A 58 20.15 -3.35 12.80
C GLU A 58 20.57 -3.05 11.36
N LYS A 59 20.59 -4.09 10.54
CA LYS A 59 20.81 -3.93 9.09
C LYS A 59 19.52 -3.48 8.41
N ILE A 60 19.63 -2.47 7.55
CA ILE A 60 18.53 -2.00 6.69
C ILE A 60 17.98 -3.13 5.82
N LEU A 61 18.86 -3.95 5.26
CA LEU A 61 18.54 -5.07 4.39
C LEU A 61 19.59 -6.18 4.58
N LYS A 62 19.13 -7.42 4.65
CA LYS A 62 19.99 -8.59 4.45
C LYS A 62 20.07 -8.85 2.95
N PHE A 63 21.05 -8.21 2.31
CA PHE A 63 21.16 -8.26 0.84
C PHE A 63 21.41 -9.69 0.34
N GLN A 64 20.68 -10.06 -0.71
CA GLN A 64 20.84 -11.29 -1.48
C GLN A 64 20.58 -10.95 -2.95
N TYR A 65 21.26 -11.64 -3.87
CA TYR A 65 20.94 -11.50 -5.29
C TYR A 65 19.57 -12.13 -5.59
N PRO A 66 18.87 -11.68 -6.65
CA PRO A 66 17.53 -12.18 -6.96
C PRO A 66 17.44 -13.70 -7.11
N ASP A 67 18.42 -14.33 -7.76
CA ASP A 67 18.44 -15.78 -7.95
C ASP A 67 18.70 -16.52 -6.64
N ASP A 68 19.62 -16.02 -5.80
CA ASP A 68 19.90 -16.60 -4.48
C ASP A 68 18.67 -16.52 -3.57
N LEU A 69 18.01 -15.36 -3.54
CA LEU A 69 16.79 -15.18 -2.76
C LEU A 69 15.71 -16.11 -3.29
N LYS A 70 15.44 -16.11 -4.60
CA LYS A 70 14.44 -16.98 -5.23
C LYS A 70 14.67 -18.46 -4.89
N ASN A 71 15.91 -18.93 -4.93
CA ASN A 71 16.27 -20.31 -4.61
C ASN A 71 16.12 -20.63 -3.11
N SER A 72 16.20 -19.62 -2.23
CA SER A 72 15.98 -19.77 -0.80
C SER A 72 14.50 -19.76 -0.38
N LEU A 73 13.60 -19.33 -1.28
CA LEU A 73 12.17 -19.20 -1.00
C LEU A 73 11.36 -20.33 -1.64
N ASP A 74 10.55 -21.03 -0.84
CA ASP A 74 9.49 -21.89 -1.37
C ASP A 74 8.33 -21.01 -1.84
N LEU A 75 8.35 -20.64 -3.13
CA LEU A 75 7.31 -19.85 -3.80
C LEU A 75 6.28 -20.72 -4.55
N GLU A 76 6.36 -22.05 -4.43
CA GLU A 76 5.42 -22.94 -5.09
C GLU A 76 4.01 -22.79 -4.48
N ILE A 77 3.01 -22.69 -5.35
CA ILE A 77 1.60 -22.66 -4.95
C ILE A 77 1.07 -24.08 -4.96
N LYS A 78 0.88 -24.65 -3.77
CA LYS A 78 0.39 -26.02 -3.58
C LYS A 78 -1.13 -26.06 -3.64
N SER A 79 -1.68 -27.18 -4.12
CA SER A 79 -3.12 -27.43 -4.17
C SER A 79 -3.74 -27.62 -2.79
N GLU A 80 -3.00 -28.28 -1.88
CA GLU A 80 -3.44 -28.55 -0.51
C GLU A 80 -3.05 -27.43 0.46
N PRO A 81 -3.92 -27.10 1.44
CA PRO A 81 -3.67 -26.01 2.37
C PRO A 81 -2.45 -26.25 3.24
N LEU A 82 -1.67 -25.19 3.43
CA LEU A 82 -0.59 -25.18 4.40
C LEU A 82 -1.16 -25.05 5.81
N SER A 83 -0.43 -25.59 6.79
CA SER A 83 -0.74 -25.39 8.20
C SER A 83 -0.53 -23.93 8.62
N LEU A 84 -1.29 -23.47 9.61
CA LEU A 84 -1.14 -22.12 10.17
C LEU A 84 0.28 -21.84 10.65
N LYS A 85 0.94 -22.83 11.26
CA LYS A 85 2.34 -22.74 11.67
C LYS A 85 3.26 -22.40 10.49
N LYS A 86 3.07 -23.07 9.34
CA LYS A 86 3.89 -22.82 8.15
C LYS A 86 3.63 -21.43 7.58
N LEU A 87 2.38 -20.96 7.61
CA LEU A 87 2.05 -19.59 7.20
C LEU A 87 2.75 -18.54 8.08
N ILE A 88 2.79 -18.75 9.40
CA ILE A 88 3.52 -17.88 10.33
C ILE A 88 5.03 -17.87 10.03
N GLU A 89 5.62 -19.03 9.77
CA GLU A 89 7.03 -19.15 9.37
C GLU A 89 7.32 -18.39 8.05
N ASP A 90 6.42 -18.50 7.07
CA ASP A 90 6.53 -17.79 5.81
C ASP A 90 6.41 -16.26 6.02
N CYS A 91 5.52 -15.80 6.91
CA CYS A 91 5.44 -14.38 7.32
C CYS A 91 6.74 -13.88 7.94
N GLN A 92 7.33 -14.65 8.87
CA GLN A 92 8.59 -14.30 9.51
C GLN A 92 9.71 -14.17 8.47
N MET A 93 9.81 -15.14 7.55
CA MET A 93 10.79 -15.12 6.47
C MET A 93 10.65 -13.86 5.61
N VAL A 94 9.43 -13.44 5.26
CA VAL A 94 9.19 -12.23 4.47
C VAL A 94 9.70 -10.99 5.21
N MET A 95 9.40 -10.87 6.50
CA MET A 95 9.86 -9.75 7.33
C MET A 95 11.38 -9.72 7.51
N ASP A 96 12.03 -10.88 7.61
CA ASP A 96 13.49 -10.97 7.76
C ASP A 96 14.24 -10.55 6.50
N ASN A 97 13.64 -10.73 5.32
CA ASN A 97 14.23 -10.36 4.03
C ASN A 97 13.72 -9.01 3.48
N ALA A 98 12.72 -8.40 4.13
CA ALA A 98 12.21 -7.09 3.74
C ALA A 98 13.24 -5.98 3.98
N VAL A 99 13.24 -4.99 3.08
CA VAL A 99 13.97 -3.73 3.30
C VAL A 99 13.26 -2.95 4.42
N LYS A 100 14.00 -2.58 5.46
CA LYS A 100 13.49 -1.76 6.55
C LYS A 100 13.41 -0.28 6.12
N THR A 101 12.37 0.06 5.36
CA THR A 101 12.15 1.44 4.86
C THR A 101 11.90 2.46 5.98
N GLY A 102 11.49 1.99 7.16
CA GLY A 102 11.38 2.80 8.38
C GLY A 102 12.71 3.11 9.07
N HIS A 103 13.82 2.52 8.62
CA HIS A 103 15.10 2.65 9.30
C HIS A 103 15.66 4.08 9.25
N PRO A 104 16.16 4.65 10.37
CA PRO A 104 16.63 6.04 10.41
C PRO A 104 17.79 6.38 9.47
N ARG A 105 18.44 5.36 8.89
CA ARG A 105 19.53 5.50 7.91
C ARG A 105 19.15 5.02 6.51
N PHE A 106 17.88 4.73 6.26
CA PHE A 106 17.39 4.46 4.91
C PHE A 106 17.14 5.81 4.22
N PHE A 107 17.79 6.05 3.08
CA PHE A 107 17.71 7.30 2.30
C PHE A 107 17.53 7.04 0.79
N ASN A 108 17.09 5.84 0.43
CA ASN A 108 17.07 5.40 -0.97
C ASN A 108 15.85 5.91 -1.76
N GLN A 109 14.76 6.24 -1.06
CA GLN A 109 13.49 6.61 -1.68
C GLN A 109 12.95 7.90 -1.08
N LEU A 110 12.12 8.60 -1.85
CA LEU A 110 11.40 9.79 -1.37
C LEU A 110 10.39 9.44 -0.27
N SER A 111 9.79 8.24 -0.36
CA SER A 111 8.92 7.67 0.66
C SER A 111 9.73 6.79 1.60
N GLN A 112 9.82 7.20 2.87
CA GLN A 112 10.60 6.54 3.90
C GLN A 112 10.05 6.87 5.29
N GLY A 113 10.51 6.13 6.29
CA GLY A 113 9.97 6.22 7.64
C GLY A 113 8.78 5.29 7.85
N LEU A 114 8.37 5.17 9.12
CA LEU A 114 7.23 4.38 9.54
C LEU A 114 6.45 5.18 10.59
N ASP A 115 5.31 5.74 10.19
CA ASP A 115 4.41 6.44 11.09
C ASP A 115 3.41 5.47 11.72
N ILE A 116 3.44 5.35 13.05
CA ILE A 116 2.66 4.34 13.79
C ILE A 116 1.15 4.61 13.71
N VAL A 117 0.73 5.88 13.63
CA VAL A 117 -0.69 6.24 13.49
C VAL A 117 -1.20 5.84 12.11
N SER A 118 -0.42 6.12 11.06
CA SER A 118 -0.73 5.72 9.69
C SER A 118 -0.77 4.21 9.54
N LEU A 119 0.15 3.48 10.18
CA LEU A 119 0.15 2.01 10.21
C LEU A 119 -1.13 1.46 10.87
N ALA A 120 -1.55 2.01 12.01
CA ALA A 120 -2.79 1.61 12.66
C ALA A 120 -4.02 1.89 11.76
N GLY A 121 -4.02 3.04 11.07
CA GLY A 121 -5.03 3.35 10.06
C GLY A 121 -5.05 2.33 8.92
N GLU A 122 -3.88 1.92 8.41
CA GLU A 122 -3.79 0.89 7.38
C GLU A 122 -4.31 -0.47 7.84
N TRP A 123 -4.10 -0.85 9.11
CA TRP A 123 -4.65 -2.08 9.68
C TRP A 123 -6.18 -2.02 9.73
N ILE A 124 -6.75 -0.93 10.23
CA ILE A 124 -8.21 -0.72 10.25
C ILE A 124 -8.78 -0.79 8.83
N THR A 125 -8.17 -0.10 7.88
CA THR A 125 -8.59 -0.12 6.47
C THR A 125 -8.54 -1.53 5.90
N ALA A 126 -7.50 -2.33 6.19
CA ALA A 126 -7.44 -3.74 5.79
C ALA A 126 -8.53 -4.60 6.44
N THR A 127 -8.80 -4.40 7.73
CA THR A 127 -9.81 -5.17 8.46
C THR A 127 -11.22 -4.92 7.93
N THR A 128 -11.55 -3.67 7.60
CA THR A 128 -12.88 -3.33 7.06
C THR A 128 -13.08 -3.73 5.59
N ASN A 129 -11.98 -3.84 4.81
CA ASN A 129 -11.95 -4.33 3.44
C ASN A 129 -13.09 -3.83 2.53
N THR A 130 -13.41 -2.53 2.60
CA THR A 130 -14.43 -1.91 1.74
C THR A 130 -13.82 -1.20 0.54
N ASN A 131 -14.68 -0.68 -0.34
CA ASN A 131 -14.29 0.04 -1.55
C ASN A 131 -14.84 1.48 -1.56
N MET A 132 -14.08 2.40 -2.13
CA MET A 132 -14.35 3.85 -2.11
C MET A 132 -15.37 4.33 -3.17
N PHE A 133 -15.97 3.43 -3.94
CA PHE A 133 -16.75 3.83 -5.12
C PHE A 133 -18.10 4.49 -4.83
N THR A 134 -18.76 4.17 -3.71
CA THR A 134 -20.05 4.75 -3.36
C THR A 134 -20.17 4.99 -1.86
N TYR A 135 -21.04 5.94 -1.50
CA TYR A 135 -21.35 6.26 -0.11
C TYR A 135 -21.98 5.08 0.63
N GLU A 136 -22.75 4.23 -0.06
CA GLU A 136 -23.48 3.10 0.54
C GLU A 136 -22.54 2.07 1.20
N ILE A 137 -21.42 1.75 0.55
CA ILE A 137 -20.47 0.73 1.04
C ILE A 137 -19.32 1.33 1.85
N ALA A 138 -19.06 2.64 1.75
CA ALA A 138 -17.95 3.30 2.42
C ALA A 138 -18.31 4.71 2.95
N PRO A 139 -19.38 4.86 3.76
CA PRO A 139 -19.90 6.19 4.14
C PRO A 139 -18.88 7.01 4.94
N VAL A 140 -18.24 6.39 5.93
CA VAL A 140 -17.24 7.05 6.78
C VAL A 140 -15.99 7.42 5.99
N TYR A 141 -15.50 6.52 5.14
CA TYR A 141 -14.31 6.79 4.35
C TYR A 141 -14.50 7.91 3.32
N ASN A 142 -15.68 7.99 2.68
CA ASN A 142 -16.03 9.10 1.78
C ASN A 142 -16.00 10.45 2.52
N LEU A 143 -16.56 10.52 3.73
CA LEU A 143 -16.54 11.75 4.53
C LEU A 143 -15.14 12.12 5.00
N ILE A 144 -14.30 11.13 5.35
CA ILE A 144 -12.89 11.35 5.69
C ILE A 144 -12.14 11.90 4.47
N GLU A 145 -12.31 11.31 3.30
CA GLU A 145 -11.70 11.77 2.05
C GLU A 145 -12.07 13.23 1.76
N MET A 146 -13.35 13.58 1.83
CA MET A 146 -13.82 14.96 1.68
C MET A 146 -13.16 15.92 2.68
N ALA A 147 -13.12 15.56 3.96
CA ALA A 147 -12.51 16.39 5.00
C ALA A 147 -11.01 16.60 4.78
N VAL A 148 -10.29 15.57 4.30
CA VAL A 148 -8.86 15.68 3.99
C VAL A 148 -8.63 16.55 2.76
N LEU A 149 -9.42 16.39 1.70
CA LEU A 149 -9.33 17.22 0.50
C LEU A 149 -9.60 18.70 0.83
N ASP A 150 -10.62 18.96 1.65
CA ASP A 150 -10.92 20.30 2.16
C ASP A 150 -9.74 20.88 2.94
N LYS A 151 -9.10 20.06 3.79
CA LYS A 151 -7.92 20.51 4.52
C LYS A 151 -6.73 20.77 3.59
N MET A 152 -6.48 19.91 2.62
CA MET A 152 -5.39 20.08 1.63
C MET A 152 -5.55 21.37 0.83
N ARG A 153 -6.77 21.69 0.41
CA ARG A 153 -7.13 22.95 -0.26
C ARG A 153 -6.73 24.18 0.55
N THR A 154 -6.96 24.17 1.87
CA THR A 154 -6.56 25.31 2.72
C THR A 154 -5.05 25.55 2.71
N PHE A 155 -4.24 24.50 2.55
CA PHE A 155 -2.78 24.64 2.43
C PHE A 155 -2.33 25.18 1.07
N ILE A 156 -3.12 24.95 0.02
CA ILE A 156 -2.87 25.50 -1.33
C ILE A 156 -3.29 26.98 -1.39
N GLY A 157 -4.23 27.40 -0.55
CA GLY A 157 -4.75 28.77 -0.50
C GLY A 157 -5.91 29.02 -1.46
N TRP A 158 -6.69 27.98 -1.80
CA TRP A 158 -7.91 28.14 -2.60
C TRP A 158 -9.11 28.44 -1.69
N GLU A 159 -9.81 29.54 -1.98
CA GLU A 159 -10.98 30.00 -1.23
C GLU A 159 -12.30 29.40 -1.76
N GLU A 160 -12.33 29.03 -3.04
CA GLU A 160 -13.51 28.50 -3.70
C GLU A 160 -13.70 26.99 -3.49
N PRO A 161 -14.95 26.49 -3.60
CA PRO A 161 -15.22 25.07 -3.70
C PRO A 161 -14.46 24.41 -4.87
N CYS A 162 -13.42 23.63 -4.60
CA CYS A 162 -12.73 22.75 -5.52
C CYS A 162 -13.14 21.28 -5.31
N ASP A 163 -13.03 20.53 -6.39
CA ASP A 163 -13.19 19.08 -6.40
C ASP A 163 -11.80 18.40 -6.35
N GLY A 164 -11.77 17.13 -5.97
CA GLY A 164 -10.55 16.35 -5.86
C GLY A 164 -10.84 14.89 -5.57
N LEU A 165 -9.86 14.04 -5.86
CA LEU A 165 -9.94 12.60 -5.59
C LEU A 165 -8.56 12.05 -5.28
N PHE A 166 -8.49 11.05 -4.39
CA PHE A 166 -7.25 10.34 -4.14
C PHE A 166 -6.97 9.34 -5.27
N ASN A 167 -5.74 9.38 -5.79
CA ASN A 167 -5.29 8.50 -6.86
C ASN A 167 -4.24 7.51 -6.35
N PRO A 168 -4.11 6.32 -6.99
CA PRO A 168 -3.06 5.35 -6.68
C PRO A 168 -1.69 5.83 -7.22
N GLY A 169 -1.18 6.92 -6.65
CA GLY A 169 0.11 7.53 -6.99
C GLY A 169 0.02 8.84 -7.78
N GLY A 170 1.09 9.64 -7.67
CA GLY A 170 1.20 10.94 -8.33
C GLY A 170 1.19 10.88 -9.86
N SER A 171 1.69 9.78 -10.44
CA SER A 171 1.67 9.58 -11.91
C SER A 171 0.25 9.55 -12.47
N ILE A 172 -0.68 8.87 -11.78
CA ILE A 172 -2.10 8.83 -12.18
C ILE A 172 -2.78 10.17 -11.89
N SER A 173 -2.40 10.85 -10.79
CA SER A 173 -2.89 12.22 -10.52
C SER A 173 -2.54 13.18 -11.65
N ASN A 174 -1.32 13.08 -12.17
CA ASN A 174 -0.85 13.84 -13.33
C ASN A 174 -1.67 13.53 -14.60
N LEU A 175 -2.01 12.25 -14.82
CA LEU A 175 -2.88 11.84 -15.93
C LEU A 175 -4.28 12.45 -15.79
N TYR A 176 -4.89 12.38 -14.61
CA TYR A 176 -6.20 12.99 -14.36
C TYR A 176 -6.17 14.51 -14.59
N ALA A 177 -5.11 15.19 -14.17
CA ALA A 177 -4.96 16.62 -14.40
C ALA A 177 -4.92 16.96 -15.90
N VAL A 178 -4.15 16.21 -16.70
CA VAL A 178 -4.12 16.38 -18.16
C VAL A 178 -5.48 16.06 -18.76
N GLN A 179 -6.06 14.90 -18.45
CA GLN A 179 -7.34 14.45 -18.98
C GLN A 179 -8.45 15.47 -18.71
N ARG A 180 -8.54 16.02 -17.49
CA ARG A 180 -9.53 17.03 -17.14
C ARG A 180 -9.42 18.28 -18.02
N ASN A 181 -8.21 18.77 -18.27
CA ASN A 181 -7.99 19.92 -19.14
C ASN A 181 -8.29 19.60 -20.62
N LEU A 182 -7.96 18.38 -21.08
CA LEU A 182 -8.28 17.94 -22.45
C LEU A 182 -9.79 17.94 -22.72
N MET A 183 -10.59 17.52 -21.74
CA MET A 183 -12.07 17.49 -21.87
C MET A 183 -12.64 18.88 -22.16
N ASP A 184 -12.05 19.93 -21.59
CA ASP A 184 -12.48 21.33 -21.82
C ASP A 184 -12.01 21.87 -23.19
N CYS A 185 -10.96 21.27 -23.77
CA CYS A 185 -10.35 21.70 -25.04
C CYS A 185 -10.68 20.80 -26.25
N MET A 186 -11.58 19.81 -26.13
CA MET A 186 -11.87 18.82 -27.19
C MET A 186 -12.36 19.39 -28.54
N LYS A 187 -12.67 20.69 -28.61
CA LYS A 187 -13.08 21.36 -29.85
C LYS A 187 -11.88 21.72 -30.77
N HIS A 188 -10.64 21.53 -30.31
CA HIS A 188 -9.44 21.94 -31.05
C HIS A 188 -8.74 20.74 -31.73
N GLN A 189 -8.25 20.94 -32.96
CA GLN A 189 -7.64 19.88 -33.78
C GLN A 189 -6.22 19.48 -33.35
N LYS A 190 -5.49 20.35 -32.63
CA LYS A 190 -4.14 20.10 -32.13
C LYS A 190 -3.98 20.69 -30.74
N LEU A 191 -3.46 19.90 -29.83
CA LEU A 191 -3.19 20.27 -28.45
C LEU A 191 -1.68 20.12 -28.20
N LEU A 192 -1.11 21.06 -27.44
CA LEU A 192 0.30 21.07 -27.08
C LEU A 192 0.41 21.13 -25.55
N LEU A 193 1.14 20.17 -24.97
CA LEU A 193 1.44 20.15 -23.55
C LEU A 193 2.83 20.76 -23.29
N LEU A 194 2.89 21.83 -22.50
CA LEU A 194 4.15 22.48 -22.14
C LEU A 194 4.65 21.94 -20.78
N ASN A 195 5.94 21.59 -20.70
CA ASN A 195 6.54 21.07 -19.48
C ASN A 195 8.03 21.44 -19.33
N SER A 196 8.55 21.26 -18.11
CA SER A 196 9.98 21.48 -17.79
C SER A 196 10.84 20.29 -18.22
N ARG A 197 12.10 20.54 -18.59
CA ARG A 197 13.07 19.48 -18.94
C ARG A 197 13.33 18.47 -17.81
N PHE A 198 13.12 18.87 -16.56
CA PHE A 198 13.38 18.06 -15.37
C PHE A 198 12.12 17.42 -14.78
N LEU A 199 11.00 17.43 -15.51
CA LEU A 199 9.76 16.90 -14.96
C LEU A 199 9.78 15.38 -14.76
N HIS A 200 8.88 14.92 -13.89
CA HIS A 200 8.67 13.50 -13.67
C HIS A 200 8.25 12.77 -14.95
N PHE A 201 8.84 11.60 -15.20
CA PHE A 201 8.69 10.85 -16.45
C PHE A 201 7.23 10.47 -16.77
N SER A 202 6.34 10.44 -15.77
CA SER A 202 4.92 10.10 -15.95
C SER A 202 4.22 10.98 -16.98
N ILE A 203 4.60 12.26 -17.11
CA ILE A 203 3.98 13.13 -18.12
C ILE A 203 4.43 12.74 -19.53
N LYS A 204 5.67 12.24 -19.70
CA LYS A 204 6.15 11.75 -21.00
C LYS A 204 5.44 10.46 -21.41
N GLN A 205 4.93 9.67 -20.46
CA GLN A 205 4.13 8.49 -20.76
C GLN A 205 2.72 8.83 -21.28
N ILE A 206 2.22 10.04 -21.01
CA ILE A 206 0.91 10.51 -21.49
C ILE A 206 1.00 11.01 -22.93
N ASP A 207 2.18 11.48 -23.35
CA ASP A 207 2.43 12.08 -24.67
C ASP A 207 2.68 11.04 -25.79
N ASN A 208 2.90 9.76 -25.43
CA ASN A 208 3.13 8.65 -26.36
C ASN A 208 1.84 7.86 -26.62
#